data_AF-A0A1F6UZF6-F1
#
_entry.id   AF-A0A1F6UZF6-F1
#
_cell.length_a   1.000
_cell.length_b   1.000
_cell.length_c   1.000
_cell.angle_alpha   90.00
_cell.angle_beta   90.00
_cell.angle_gamma   90.00
#
_symmetry.space_group_name_H-M   'P 1'
#
loop_
_entity.id
_entity.type
_entity.pdbx_description
1 polymer ?
#
loop_
_entity_poly.entity_id
_entity_poly.type
_entity_poly.pdbx_seq_one_letter_code
_entity_poly.pdbx_strand_id
1 'polypeptide(L)'
;MLRSFRHKGLRDLYGNGASAGVRPDLQKRVLRLLHVLHQAQSLKDLNIPGFGLHPLQGTPKRYALSVNGPWRITFEWIEGDAWRVDLEQYH
;
A
#
# COMPACT_ATOMS: atom_id res chain seq x y z
N MET A 1 -6.04 1.99 -10.22
CA MET A 1 -5.40 0.65 -10.35
C MET A 1 -3.98 0.64 -9.76
N LEU A 2 -3.44 -0.53 -9.41
CA LEU A 2 -2.05 -0.66 -8.94
C LEU A 2 -1.09 -0.82 -10.14
N ARG A 3 -0.11 0.08 -10.26
CA ARG A 3 0.78 0.16 -11.44
C ARG A 3 2.22 -0.26 -11.19
N SER A 4 2.80 0.11 -10.06
CA SER A 4 4.21 -0.20 -9.80
C SER A 4 4.53 -0.34 -8.32
N PHE A 5 5.56 -1.11 -8.04
CA PHE A 5 6.08 -1.35 -6.69
C PHE A 5 7.50 -0.81 -6.57
N ARG A 6 7.78 -0.13 -5.47
CA ARG A 6 9.15 0.14 -5.01
C ARG A 6 9.68 -1.04 -4.18
N HIS A 7 8.81 -1.65 -3.38
CA HIS A 7 9.14 -2.81 -2.56
C HIS A 7 9.04 -4.13 -3.34
N LYS A 8 10.16 -4.80 -3.60
CA LYS A 8 10.19 -6.08 -4.32
C LYS A 8 9.31 -7.14 -3.66
N GLY A 9 9.34 -7.24 -2.33
CA GLY A 9 8.51 -8.20 -1.61
C GLY A 9 7.00 -7.97 -1.75
N LEU A 10 6.56 -6.72 -1.97
CA LEU A 10 5.13 -6.43 -2.19
C LEU A 10 4.71 -6.89 -3.58
N ARG A 11 5.57 -6.67 -4.58
CA ARG A 11 5.35 -7.17 -5.94
C ARG A 11 5.22 -8.69 -5.95
N ASP A 12 6.14 -9.39 -5.29
CA ASP A 12 6.13 -10.84 -5.23
C ASP A 12 4.91 -11.35 -4.47
N LEU A 13 4.56 -10.70 -3.35
CA LEU A 13 3.37 -11.03 -2.57
C LEU A 13 2.10 -10.85 -3.41
N TYR A 14 1.97 -9.75 -4.16
CA TYR A 14 0.81 -9.48 -5.02
C TYR A 14 0.68 -10.49 -6.17
N GLY A 15 1.79 -10.86 -6.80
CA GLY A 15 1.79 -11.79 -7.94
C GLY A 15 1.63 -13.25 -7.54
N ASN A 16 2.27 -13.67 -6.45
CA ASN A 16 2.42 -15.09 -6.09
C ASN A 16 1.61 -15.49 -4.84
N GLY A 17 1.02 -14.53 -4.12
CA GLY A 17 0.29 -14.78 -2.87
C GLY A 17 1.17 -14.99 -1.63
N ALA A 18 2.50 -15.03 -1.78
CA ALA A 18 3.46 -15.11 -0.69
C ALA A 18 4.76 -14.37 -1.04
N SER A 19 5.49 -13.89 -0.03
CA SER A 19 6.82 -13.31 -0.23
C SER A 19 7.70 -13.45 1.01
N ALA A 20 8.95 -13.85 0.81
CA ALA A 20 9.97 -13.81 1.86
C ALA A 20 10.36 -12.37 2.26
N GLY A 21 10.08 -11.39 1.39
CA GLY A 21 10.35 -9.97 1.65
C GLY A 21 9.31 -9.29 2.53
N VAL A 22 8.21 -9.95 2.88
CA VAL A 22 7.16 -9.41 3.75
C VAL A 22 6.98 -10.35 4.94
N ARG A 23 7.01 -9.79 6.16
CA ARG A 23 6.85 -10.59 7.38
C ARG A 23 5.55 -11.42 7.32
N PRO A 24 5.59 -12.72 7.66
CA PRO A 24 4.43 -13.61 7.55
C PRO A 24 3.16 -13.10 8.24
N ASP A 25 3.31 -12.46 9.41
CA ASP A 25 2.19 -11.89 10.18
C ASP A 25 1.49 -10.71 9.48
N LEU A 26 2.20 -10.03 8.57
CA LEU A 26 1.66 -8.89 7.81
C LEU A 26 1.03 -9.30 6.48
N GLN A 27 1.45 -10.42 5.88
CA GLN A 27 1.13 -10.76 4.49
C GLN A 27 -0.38 -10.74 4.20
N LYS A 28 -1.20 -11.34 5.06
CA LYS A 28 -2.66 -11.37 4.87
C LYS A 28 -3.29 -9.97 4.86
N ARG A 29 -2.82 -9.09 5.74
CA ARG A 29 -3.33 -7.71 5.84
C ARG A 29 -2.84 -6.85 4.67
N VAL A 30 -1.58 -7.01 4.31
CA VAL A 30 -0.94 -6.33 3.17
C VAL A 30 -1.62 -6.72 1.86
N LEU A 31 -1.81 -8.01 1.59
CA LEU A 31 -2.52 -8.49 0.39
C LEU A 31 -3.90 -7.85 0.24
N ARG A 32 -4.67 -7.79 1.33
CA ARG A 32 -5.99 -7.15 1.33
C ARG A 32 -5.90 -5.67 0.93
N LEU A 33 -4.93 -4.94 1.49
CA LEU A 33 -4.71 -3.54 1.16
C LEU A 33 -4.29 -3.35 -0.30
N LEU A 34 -3.41 -4.21 -0.83
CA LEU A 34 -3.00 -4.16 -2.23
C LEU A 34 -4.17 -4.43 -3.19
N HIS A 35 -5.06 -5.38 -2.87
CA HIS A 35 -6.28 -5.62 -3.66
C HIS A 35 -7.25 -4.44 -3.64
N VAL A 36 -7.43 -3.81 -2.47
CA VAL A 36 -8.27 -2.60 -2.39
C VAL A 36 -7.64 -1.45 -3.18
N LEU A 37 -6.32 -1.27 -3.07
CA LEU A 37 -5.58 -0.25 -3.82
C LEU A 37 -5.67 -0.49 -5.33
N HIS A 38 -5.66 -1.74 -5.76
CA HIS A 38 -5.84 -2.10 -7.17
C HIS A 38 -7.25 -1.79 -7.69
N GLN A 39 -8.28 -1.98 -6.86
CA GLN A 39 -9.69 -1.76 -7.24
C GLN A 39 -10.16 -0.31 -7.13
N ALA A 40 -9.47 0.51 -6.33
CA ALA A 40 -9.84 1.91 -6.15
C ALA A 40 -9.78 2.71 -7.46
N GLN A 41 -10.82 3.51 -7.70
CA GLN A 41 -10.92 4.46 -8.80
C GLN A 41 -10.60 5.89 -8.33
N SER A 42 -10.74 6.14 -7.03
CA SER A 42 -10.41 7.40 -6.39
C SER A 42 -9.80 7.20 -5.00
N LEU A 43 -9.12 8.23 -4.48
CA LEU A 43 -8.65 8.22 -3.09
C LEU A 43 -9.79 8.11 -2.06
N LYS A 44 -11.01 8.54 -2.42
CA LYS A 44 -12.17 8.44 -1.53
C LYS A 44 -12.55 6.98 -1.26
N ASP A 45 -12.35 6.11 -2.24
CA ASP A 45 -12.63 4.67 -2.12
C ASP A 45 -11.70 3.99 -1.11
N LEU A 46 -10.54 4.61 -0.83
CA LEU A 46 -9.57 4.15 0.15
C LEU A 46 -9.85 4.68 1.56
N ASN A 47 -10.84 5.56 1.74
CA ASN A 47 -11.25 6.07 3.05
C ASN A 47 -12.13 5.06 3.81
N ILE A 48 -11.61 3.85 3.98
CA ILE A 48 -12.27 2.74 4.65
C ILE A 48 -11.91 2.79 6.14
N PRO A 49 -12.89 2.65 7.06
CA PRO A 49 -12.62 2.55 8.49
C PRO A 49 -11.54 1.50 8.81
N GLY A 50 -10.55 1.89 9.61
CA GLY A 50 -9.41 1.04 9.97
C GLY A 50 -8.26 0.99 8.94
N PHE A 51 -8.39 1.64 7.79
CA PHE A 51 -7.29 1.76 6.82
C PHE A 51 -6.47 3.04 7.05
N GLY A 52 -7.06 4.06 7.66
CA GLY A 52 -6.33 5.25 8.12
C GLY A 52 -5.60 5.97 6.98
N LEU A 53 -6.28 6.17 5.84
CA LEU A 53 -5.71 6.93 4.72
C LEU A 53 -5.33 8.34 5.16
N HIS A 54 -4.08 8.72 4.94
CA HIS A 54 -3.62 10.09 5.17
C HIS A 54 -2.53 10.47 4.16
N PRO A 55 -2.43 11.76 3.78
CA PRO A 55 -1.32 12.24 2.97
C PRO A 55 -0.02 12.28 3.81
N LEU A 56 1.10 12.03 3.13
CA LEU A 56 2.44 12.21 3.68
C LEU A 56 2.98 13.59 3.32
N GLN A 57 3.86 14.10 4.17
CA GLN A 57 4.60 15.32 3.89
C GLN A 57 5.74 15.03 2.90
N GLY A 58 6.03 15.99 2.02
CA GLY A 58 7.13 15.92 1.06
C GLY A 58 6.69 15.94 -0.40
N THR A 59 7.70 15.93 -1.28
CA THR A 59 7.56 15.96 -2.74
C THR A 59 8.30 14.76 -3.34
N PRO A 60 7.67 13.93 -4.19
CA PRO A 60 6.28 14.03 -4.66
C PRO A 60 5.27 13.71 -3.55
N LYS A 61 4.02 14.16 -3.74
CA LYS A 61 2.93 13.89 -2.81
C LYS A 61 2.64 12.39 -2.75
N ARG A 62 2.71 11.83 -1.54
CA ARG A 62 2.42 10.42 -1.27
C ARG A 62 1.30 10.29 -0.25
N TYR A 63 0.77 9.08 -0.14
CA TYR A 63 -0.28 8.69 0.79
C TYR A 63 0.15 7.43 1.54
N ALA A 64 -0.41 7.24 2.73
CA ALA A 64 -0.19 6.05 3.53
C ALA A 64 -1.50 5.41 3.96
N LEU A 65 -1.49 4.08 4.00
CA LEU A 65 -2.52 3.23 4.60
C LEU A 65 -1.91 2.41 5.74
N SER A 66 -2.65 2.26 6.83
CA SER A 66 -2.25 1.49 7.99
C SER A 66 -2.33 -0.02 7.76
N VAL A 67 -1.23 -0.72 8.02
CA VAL A 67 -1.17 -2.19 8.00
C VAL A 67 -1.44 -2.72 9.41
N ASN A 68 -0.47 -2.58 10.32
CA ASN A 68 -0.59 -2.79 11.77
C ASN A 68 0.44 -1.91 12.47
N GLY A 69 0.19 -1.50 13.72
CA GLY A 69 1.17 -0.80 14.55
C GLY A 69 1.94 0.29 13.77
N PRO A 70 3.26 0.15 13.56
CA PRO A 70 4.07 1.11 12.83
C PRO A 70 4.06 0.94 11.29
N TRP A 71 3.58 -0.19 10.77
CA TRP A 71 3.70 -0.53 9.36
C TRP A 71 2.67 0.21 8.50
N ARG A 72 3.13 0.78 7.39
CA ARG A 72 2.34 1.53 6.41
C ARG A 72 2.60 1.02 5.00
N ILE A 73 1.54 0.92 4.20
CA ILE A 73 1.69 0.88 2.74
C ILE A 73 1.67 2.31 2.25
N THR A 74 2.73 2.73 1.55
CA THR A 74 2.83 4.08 0.98
C THR A 74 2.80 4.05 -0.54
N PHE A 75 2.23 5.07 -1.17
CA PHE A 75 2.13 5.14 -2.63
C PHE A 75 1.96 6.57 -3.12
N GLU A 76 2.27 6.79 -4.38
CA GLU A 76 1.89 7.98 -5.15
C GLU A 76 0.53 7.72 -5.81
N TRP A 77 -0.34 8.74 -5.86
CA TRP A 77 -1.62 8.65 -6.56
C TRP A 77 -1.61 9.59 -7.76
N ILE A 78 -1.62 9.02 -8.97
CA ILE A 78 -1.48 9.74 -10.23
C ILE A 78 -2.59 9.24 -11.16
N GLU A 79 -3.46 10.14 -11.62
CA GLU A 79 -4.50 9.85 -12.62
C GLU A 79 -5.40 8.63 -12.31
N GLY A 80 -5.73 8.42 -11.02
CA GLY A 80 -6.58 7.29 -10.60
C GLY A 80 -5.81 6.00 -10.33
N ASP A 81 -4.48 6.05 -10.39
CA ASP A 81 -3.61 4.91 -10.21
C ASP A 81 -2.63 5.08 -9.05
N ALA A 82 -2.32 3.95 -8.40
CA ALA A 82 -1.32 3.84 -7.35
C ALA A 82 0.03 3.43 -7.93
N TRP A 83 1.04 4.25 -7.66
CA TRP A 83 2.41 4.10 -8.16
C TRP A 83 3.42 3.99 -7.02
N ARG A 84 4.54 3.34 -7.31
CA ARG A 84 5.72 3.22 -6.44
C ARG A 84 5.34 2.74 -5.03
N VAL A 85 4.46 1.74 -4.99
CA VAL A 85 3.90 1.17 -3.77
C VAL A 85 5.03 0.57 -2.92
N ASP A 86 5.08 0.96 -1.65
CA ASP A 86 6.14 0.58 -0.71
C ASP A 86 5.55 0.07 0.62
N LEU A 87 6.37 -0.63 1.42
CA LEU A 87 6.04 -1.07 2.77
C LEU A 87 7.06 -0.45 3.73
N GLU A 88 6.62 0.51 4.53
CA GLU A 88 7.47 1.31 5.41
C GLU A 88 7.08 1.09 6.87
N GLN A 89 8.07 1.17 7.77
CA GLN A 89 7.85 1.19 9.21
C GLN A 89 8.01 2.62 9.70
N TYR A 90 6.96 3.19 10.29
CA TYR A 90 7.02 4.51 10.92
C TYR A 90 7.41 4.31 12.38
N HIS A 91 8.71 4.42 12.64
CA HIS A 91 9.31 4.59 13.96
C HIS A 91 10.43 5.61 13.87
#